data_AF-A0A6V8DMA8-F1
#
_entry.id   AF-A0A6V8DMA8-F1
#
_cell.length_a   1.000
_cell.length_b   1.000
_cell.length_c   1.000
_cell.angle_alpha   90.00
_cell.angle_beta   90.00
_cell.angle_gamma   90.00
#
_symmetry.space_group_name_H-M   'P 1'
#
loop_
_entity.id
_entity.type
_entity.pdbx_description
1 polymer ?
#
loop_
_entity_poly.entity_id
_entity_poly.type
_entity_poly.pdbx_seq_one_letter_code
_entity_poly.pdbx_strand_id
1 'polypeptide(L)'
;MSDFLTVFFGTIVLSSMIIIVHLKAAYHPYHNPIPLIISSLTVMSAGIFASSLVNANLTFLESMRISVSESIIAILVLSPLIYLAITIILARVSISTRQIEIQ
;
A
#
# COMPACT_ATOMS: atom_id res chain seq x y z
N MET A 1 12.03 -3.56 16.38
CA MET A 1 12.22 -2.31 15.56
C MET A 1 12.48 -2.65 14.10
N SER A 2 13.24 -3.72 13.81
CA SER A 2 13.38 -4.32 12.47
C SER A 2 12.04 -4.61 11.79
N ASP A 3 11.08 -5.20 12.50
CA ASP A 3 9.86 -5.74 11.87
C ASP A 3 8.95 -4.63 11.33
N PHE A 4 8.81 -3.54 12.09
CA PHE A 4 8.11 -2.35 11.64
C PHE A 4 8.78 -1.74 10.40
N LEU A 5 10.12 -1.60 10.41
CA LEU A 5 10.86 -1.07 9.27
C LEU A 5 10.77 -1.99 8.05
N THR A 6 10.79 -3.30 8.25
CA THR A 6 10.60 -4.30 7.20
C THR A 6 9.22 -4.16 6.55
N VAL A 7 8.16 -4.03 7.36
CA VAL A 7 6.80 -3.76 6.87
C VAL A 7 6.72 -2.40 6.18
N PHE A 8 7.35 -1.36 6.71
CA PHE A 8 7.34 -0.01 6.15
C PHE A 8 8.04 0.07 4.79
N PHE A 9 9.22 -0.51 4.65
CA PHE A 9 9.91 -0.52 3.34
C PHE A 9 9.21 -1.45 2.35
N GLY A 10 8.65 -2.58 2.83
CA GLY A 10 7.84 -3.45 1.99
C GLY A 10 6.57 -2.78 1.46
N THR A 11 5.91 -1.91 2.25
CA THR A 11 4.72 -1.17 1.78
C THR A 11 5.09 -0.10 0.76
N ILE A 12 6.26 0.56 0.90
CA ILE A 12 6.79 1.46 -0.13
C ILE A 12 6.99 0.71 -1.45
N VAL A 13 7.65 -0.44 -1.41
CA VAL A 13 7.89 -1.28 -2.60
C VAL A 13 6.57 -1.74 -3.22
N LEU A 14 5.64 -2.24 -2.40
CA LEU A 14 4.32 -2.68 -2.83
C LEU A 14 3.51 -1.54 -3.47
N SER A 15 3.50 -0.36 -2.85
CA SER A 15 2.79 0.82 -3.35
C SER A 15 3.35 1.27 -4.71
N SER A 16 4.68 1.35 -4.85
CA SER A 16 5.31 1.68 -6.13
C SER A 16 4.94 0.68 -7.22
N MET A 17 4.89 -0.62 -6.90
CA MET A 17 4.48 -1.66 -7.84
C MET A 17 3.02 -1.48 -8.27
N ILE A 18 2.12 -1.20 -7.33
CA ILE A 18 0.70 -0.92 -7.60
C ILE A 18 0.55 0.30 -8.52
N ILE A 19 1.29 1.38 -8.27
CA ILE A 19 1.25 2.59 -9.11
C ILE A 19 1.70 2.29 -10.55
N ILE A 20 2.77 1.50 -10.73
CA ILE A 20 3.25 1.13 -12.07
C ILE A 20 2.20 0.28 -12.80
N VAL A 21 1.59 -0.70 -12.12
CA VAL A 21 0.50 -1.51 -12.70
C VAL A 21 -0.70 -0.65 -13.06
N HIS A 22 -1.09 0.27 -12.17
CA HIS A 22 -2.20 1.19 -12.39
C HIS A 22 -1.95 2.10 -13.61
N LEU A 23 -0.76 2.68 -13.73
CA LEU A 23 -0.39 3.51 -14.89
C LEU A 23 -0.44 2.75 -16.21
N LYS A 24 -0.10 1.45 -16.20
CA LYS A 24 -0.25 0.60 -17.38
C LYS A 24 -1.72 0.31 -17.69
N ALA A 25 -2.53 0.04 -16.68
CA ALA A 25 -3.95 -0.30 -16.87
C ALA A 25 -4.80 0.92 -17.27
N ALA A 26 -4.51 2.10 -16.72
CA ALA A 26 -5.23 3.35 -16.93
C ALA A 26 -4.53 4.27 -17.95
N TYR A 27 -3.76 3.69 -18.88
CA TYR A 27 -2.99 4.47 -19.85
C TYR A 27 -3.92 5.29 -20.76
N HIS A 28 -3.78 6.62 -20.72
CA HIS A 28 -4.50 7.54 -21.59
C HIS A 28 -3.54 8.16 -22.63
N PRO A 29 -3.87 8.18 -23.93
CA PRO A 29 -3.00 8.68 -25.00
C PRO A 29 -2.48 10.12 -24.87
N TYR A 30 -3.09 10.94 -24.02
CA TYR A 30 -2.77 12.37 -23.86
C TYR A 30 -2.03 12.68 -22.56
N HIS A 31 -1.88 11.71 -21.66
CA HIS A 31 -1.10 11.87 -20.45
C HIS A 31 0.26 11.22 -20.65
N ASN A 32 1.33 11.91 -20.24
CA ASN A 32 2.67 11.33 -20.25
C ASN A 32 2.91 10.62 -18.90
N PRO A 33 2.84 9.27 -18.83
CA PRO A 33 3.06 8.56 -17.58
C PRO A 33 4.54 8.42 -17.24
N ILE A 34 5.46 8.75 -18.15
CA ILE A 34 6.89 8.47 -18.02
C ILE A 34 7.48 9.06 -16.74
N PRO A 35 7.22 10.32 -16.35
CA PRO A 35 7.76 10.87 -15.10
C PRO A 35 7.31 10.08 -13.87
N LEU A 36 6.06 9.63 -13.84
CA LEU A 36 5.50 8.89 -12.71
C LEU A 36 6.02 7.44 -12.67
N ILE A 37 6.24 6.83 -13.83
CA ILE A 37 6.89 5.51 -13.93
C ILE A 37 8.31 5.60 -13.38
N ILE A 38 9.11 6.58 -13.82
CA ILE A 38 10.49 6.75 -13.38
C ILE A 38 10.54 7.00 -11.87
N SER A 39 9.72 7.91 -11.34
CA SER A 39 9.68 8.18 -9.90
C SER A 39 9.23 6.95 -9.08
N SER A 40 8.29 6.16 -9.60
CA SER A 40 7.86 4.93 -8.93
C SER A 40 8.98 3.88 -8.90
N LEU A 41 9.74 3.75 -10.00
CA LEU A 41 10.90 2.85 -10.08
C LEU A 41 12.04 3.28 -9.15
N THR A 42 12.33 4.58 -9.04
CA THR A 42 13.37 5.07 -8.13
C THR A 42 12.98 4.86 -6.68
N VAL A 43 11.73 5.15 -6.30
CA VAL A 43 11.20 4.89 -4.95
C VAL A 43 11.21 3.40 -4.64
N MET A 44 10.82 2.55 -5.61
CA MET A 44 10.86 1.10 -5.44
C MET A 44 12.30 0.61 -5.17
N SER A 45 13.26 1.07 -5.97
CA SER A 45 14.67 0.69 -5.81
C SER A 45 15.25 1.15 -4.47
N ALA A 46 14.92 2.38 -4.06
CA ALA A 46 15.33 2.91 -2.76
C ALA A 46 14.71 2.12 -1.60
N GLY A 47 13.43 1.73 -1.71
CA GLY A 47 12.75 0.89 -0.71
C GLY A 47 13.38 -0.49 -0.58
N ILE A 48 13.74 -1.14 -1.70
CA ILE A 48 14.42 -2.45 -1.66
C ILE A 48 15.82 -2.32 -1.05
N PHE A 49 16.59 -1.29 -1.43
CA PHE A 49 17.90 -1.03 -0.86
C PHE A 49 17.82 -0.79 0.66
N ALA A 50 16.90 0.06 1.11
CA ALA A 50 16.69 0.30 2.53
C ALA A 50 16.26 -0.98 3.27
N SER A 51 15.40 -1.80 2.67
CA SER A 51 15.00 -3.10 3.22
C SER A 51 16.19 -4.06 3.42
N SER A 52 17.14 -4.08 2.47
CA SER A 52 18.36 -4.90 2.61
C SER A 52 19.29 -4.42 3.72
N LEU A 53 19.31 -3.11 4.02
CA LEU A 53 20.10 -2.56 5.13
C LEU A 53 19.49 -2.95 6.49
N VAL A 54 18.16 -3.04 6.57
CA VAL A 54 17.45 -3.49 7.78
C VAL A 54 17.67 -4.98 8.03
N ASN A 55 17.74 -5.78 6.97
CA ASN A 55 17.85 -7.23 7.03
C ASN A 55 19.23 -7.72 6.56
N ALA A 56 20.30 -7.25 7.20
CA ALA A 56 21.68 -7.48 6.79
C ALA A 56 22.12 -8.96 6.70
N ASN A 57 21.37 -9.87 7.33
CA ASN A 57 21.66 -11.31 7.32
C ASN A 57 21.05 -12.04 6.12
N LEU A 58 20.22 -11.38 5.31
CA LEU A 58 19.49 -11.97 4.20
C LEU A 58 20.08 -11.51 2.88
N THR A 59 19.93 -12.34 1.85
CA THR A 59 20.24 -11.91 0.48
C THR A 59 19.28 -10.78 0.05
N PHE A 60 19.68 -10.03 -0.97
CA PHE A 60 18.86 -8.94 -1.52
C PHE A 60 17.47 -9.42 -1.95
N LEU A 61 17.40 -10.58 -2.61
CA LEU A 61 16.14 -11.18 -3.06
C LEU A 61 15.28 -11.66 -1.90
N GLU A 62 15.88 -12.22 -0.86
CA GLU A 62 15.15 -12.64 0.35
C GLU A 62 14.60 -11.45 1.13
N SER A 63 15.40 -10.38 1.27
CA SER A 63 14.97 -9.13 1.92
C SER A 63 13.77 -8.53 1.19
N MET A 64 13.79 -8.49 -0.14
CA MET A 64 12.66 -8.03 -0.95
C MET A 64 11.43 -8.93 -0.75
N ARG A 65 11.59 -10.26 -0.83
CA ARG A 65 10.48 -11.20 -0.67
C ARG A 65 9.83 -11.06 0.70
N ILE A 66 10.62 -11.03 1.76
CA ILE A 66 10.14 -10.98 3.13
C ILE A 66 9.46 -9.65 3.40
N SER A 67 10.09 -8.52 3.06
CA SER A 67 9.48 -7.20 3.28
C SER A 67 8.12 -7.06 2.60
N VAL A 68 8.02 -7.40 1.32
CA VAL A 68 6.74 -7.33 0.59
C VAL A 68 5.70 -8.29 1.17
N SER A 69 6.10 -9.52 1.55
CA SER A 69 5.18 -10.50 2.13
C SER A 69 4.62 -10.03 3.48
N GLU A 70 5.49 -9.56 4.36
CA GLU A 70 5.10 -9.02 5.67
C GLU A 70 4.18 -7.80 5.53
N SER A 71 4.42 -6.95 4.53
CA SER A 71 3.53 -5.83 4.24
C SER A 71 2.13 -6.27 3.78
N ILE A 72 2.04 -7.30 2.94
CA ILE A 72 0.75 -7.86 2.52
C ILE A 72 0.02 -8.44 3.74
N ILE A 73 0.71 -9.21 4.57
CA ILE A 73 0.16 -9.77 5.81
C ILE A 73 -0.33 -8.64 6.73
N ALA A 74 0.45 -7.58 6.91
CA ALA A 74 0.06 -6.43 7.72
C ALA A 74 -1.22 -5.76 7.21
N ILE A 75 -1.38 -5.60 5.89
CA ILE A 75 -2.61 -5.07 5.29
C ILE A 75 -3.81 -5.99 5.58
N LEU A 76 -3.64 -7.31 5.42
CA LEU A 76 -4.69 -8.30 5.71
C LEU A 76 -5.10 -8.26 7.19
N VAL A 77 -4.13 -8.17 8.09
CA VAL A 77 -4.36 -8.07 9.55
C VAL A 77 -5.07 -6.76 9.91
N LEU A 78 -4.78 -5.66 9.22
CA LEU A 78 -5.46 -4.36 9.43
C LEU A 78 -6.83 -4.27 8.75
N SER A 79 -7.11 -5.12 7.76
CA SER A 79 -8.37 -5.06 6.99
C SER A 79 -9.65 -5.10 7.85
N PRO A 80 -9.77 -5.88 8.95
CA PRO A 80 -10.98 -5.89 9.77
C PRO A 80 -11.24 -4.53 10.43
N LEU A 81 -10.20 -3.78 10.80
CA LEU A 81 -10.34 -2.44 11.36
C LEU A 81 -10.85 -1.45 10.32
N ILE A 82 -10.39 -1.57 9.07
CA ILE A 82 -10.89 -0.77 7.94
C ILE A 82 -12.37 -1.06 7.72
N TYR A 83 -12.77 -2.34 7.70
CA TYR A 83 -14.18 -2.73 7.57
C TYR A 83 -15.03 -2.21 8.71
N LEU A 84 -14.55 -2.31 9.96
CA LEU A 84 -15.24 -1.78 11.12
C LEU A 84 -15.46 -0.26 11.03
N ALA A 85 -14.45 0.50 10.58
CA ALA A 85 -14.59 1.94 10.37
C ALA A 85 -15.65 2.26 9.31
N ILE A 86 -15.65 1.53 8.18
CA ILE A 86 -16.66 1.66 7.13
C ILE A 86 -18.06 1.33 7.68
N THR A 87 -18.20 0.24 8.44
CA THR A 87 -19.48 -0.15 9.06
C THR A 87 -20.01 0.93 10.00
N ILE A 88 -19.16 1.53 10.83
CA ILE A 88 -19.57 2.62 11.73
C ILE A 88 -20.06 3.84 10.93
N ILE A 89 -19.35 4.20 9.86
CA ILE A 89 -19.74 5.33 8.98
C ILE A 89 -21.11 5.04 8.33
N LEU A 90 -21.29 3.85 7.76
CA LEU A 90 -22.54 3.45 7.13
C LEU A 90 -23.70 3.39 8.13
N ALA A 91 -23.46 2.87 9.34
CA ALA A 91 -24.47 2.85 10.40
C ALA A 91 -24.89 4.26 10.80
N ARG A 92 -23.94 5.19 10.95
CA ARG A 92 -24.22 6.61 11.23
C ARG A 92 -25.03 7.26 10.12
N VAL A 93 -24.63 7.07 8.87
CA VAL A 93 -25.37 7.61 7.71
C VAL A 93 -26.79 7.06 7.65
N SER A 94 -26.96 5.74 7.84
CA SER A 94 -28.27 5.09 7.84
C SER A 94 -29.23 5.65 8.90
N ILE A 95 -28.74 5.90 10.12
CA ILE A 95 -29.55 6.51 11.19
C ILE A 95 -29.91 7.96 10.85
N SER A 96 -28.94 8.74 10.36
CA SER A 96 -29.15 10.15 9.99
C SER A 96 -30.21 10.30 8.89
N THR A 97 -30.12 9.51 7.82
CA THR A 97 -31.11 9.55 6.73
C THR A 97 -32.51 9.18 7.20
N ARG A 98 -32.64 8.22 8.11
CA ARG A 98 -33.94 7.80 8.66
C ARG A 98 -34.62 8.89 9.51
N GLN A 99 -33.86 9.78 10.15
CA GLN A 99 -34.44 10.90 10.91
C GLN A 99 -35.02 11.99 10.00
N ILE A 100 -34.48 12.15 8.78
CA ILE A 100 -34.95 13.14 7.81
C ILE A 100 -36.28 12.71 7.16
N GLU A 101 -36.51 11.41 6.96
CA GLU A 101 -37.76 10.89 6.37
C GLU A 101 -38.97 10.90 7.33
N ILE A 102 -38.75 11.05 8.64
CA ILE A 102 -39.82 11.01 9.66
C ILE A 102 -40.27 12.44 10.07
N GLN A 103 -39.55 13.48 9.64
CA GLN A 103 -39.93 14.89 9.79
C GLN A 103 -40.69 15.41 8.57
#